data_AF-A0A0Q9L632-F1
#
_entry.id   AF-A0A0Q9L632-F1
#
_cell.length_a   1.000
_cell.length_b   1.000
_cell.length_c   1.000
_cell.angle_alpha   90.00
_cell.angle_beta   90.00
_cell.angle_gamma   90.00
#
_symmetry.space_group_name_H-M   'P 1'
#
loop_
_entity.id
_entity.type
_entity.pdbx_description
1 polymer ?
#
loop_
_entity_poly.entity_id
_entity_poly.type
_entity_poly.pdbx_seq_one_letter_code
_entity_poly.pdbx_strand_id
1 'polypeptide(L)'
;MDNYEEFIGRLDAASAKLMVRRDVLDKTLEILTLLFRQNNTGLRLWEDRLSRCDDLLADIAGKPGREAALIELHEIALKMEPLFRNRTQRIGDRLAVVRARCDEINKSLAGLEKSKMKLTSSRMLAQERENLSRAIGELVGTSDAAAVVTPDPGLRSDLQDARHAIILAEALLEAKRDS
;
A
#
# COMPACT_ATOMS: atom_id res chain seq x y z
N MET A 1 17.90 16.32 22.35
CA MET A 1 17.49 16.04 20.96
C MET A 1 16.48 14.93 21.03
N ASP A 2 15.24 15.18 20.59
CA ASP A 2 14.17 14.18 20.63
C ASP A 2 14.35 13.21 19.45
N ASN A 3 14.96 12.05 19.72
CA ASN A 3 15.22 11.04 18.70
C ASN A 3 13.92 10.62 17.96
N TYR A 4 12.76 10.66 18.63
CA TYR A 4 11.48 10.31 18.00
C TYR A 4 11.09 11.29 16.89
N GLU A 5 11.35 12.58 17.09
CA GLU A 5 11.04 13.61 16.10
C GLU A 5 11.87 13.44 14.83
N GLU A 6 13.16 13.12 14.96
CA GLU A 6 14.03 12.85 13.81
C GLU A 6 13.57 11.60 13.04
N PHE A 7 13.22 10.51 13.74
CA PHE A 7 12.73 9.29 13.10
C PHE A 7 11.39 9.51 12.39
N ILE A 8 10.46 10.24 13.01
CA ILE A 8 9.18 10.60 12.39
C ILE A 8 9.41 11.45 11.14
N GLY A 9 10.31 12.46 11.21
CA GLY A 9 10.67 13.27 10.05
C GLY A 9 11.27 12.47 8.90
N ARG A 10 12.11 11.46 9.20
CA ARG A 10 12.65 10.54 8.19
C ARG A 10 11.56 9.67 7.54
N LEU A 11 10.58 9.20 8.31
CA LEU A 11 9.43 8.45 7.78
C LEU A 11 8.58 9.33 6.86
N ASP A 12 8.32 10.57 7.25
CA ASP A 12 7.54 11.52 6.43
C ASP A 12 8.24 11.86 5.11
N ALA A 13 9.56 12.09 5.16
CA ALA A 13 10.35 12.30 3.96
C ALA A 13 10.35 11.07 3.03
N ALA A 14 10.38 9.85 3.58
CA ALA A 14 10.30 8.62 2.81
C ALA A 14 8.91 8.44 2.18
N SER A 15 7.84 8.67 2.94
CA SER A 15 6.45 8.62 2.45
C SER A 15 6.21 9.63 1.33
N ALA A 16 6.67 10.87 1.48
CA ALA A 16 6.54 11.90 0.46
C ALA A 16 7.24 11.50 -0.86
N LYS A 17 8.45 10.94 -0.78
CA LYS A 17 9.17 10.44 -1.97
C LYS A 17 8.42 9.31 -2.66
N LEU A 18 7.81 8.40 -1.90
CA LEU A 18 7.02 7.30 -2.45
C LEU A 18 5.71 7.78 -3.08
N MET A 19 5.04 8.77 -2.48
CA MET A 19 3.85 9.40 -3.05
C MET A 19 4.13 10.01 -4.42
N VAL A 20 5.21 10.79 -4.57
CA VAL A 20 5.60 11.37 -5.87
C VAL A 20 5.79 10.28 -6.92
N ARG A 21 6.43 9.16 -6.56
CA ARG A 21 6.60 8.03 -7.49
C ARG A 21 5.27 7.37 -7.84
N ARG A 22 4.37 7.22 -6.87
CA ARG A 22 3.02 6.68 -7.07
C ARG A 22 2.21 7.56 -8.02
N ASP A 23 2.27 8.88 -7.88
CA ASP A 23 1.55 9.81 -8.76
C ASP A 23 2.03 9.73 -10.22
N VAL A 24 3.34 9.51 -10.43
CA VAL A 24 3.89 9.28 -11.78
C VAL A 24 3.41 7.93 -12.35
N LEU A 25 3.35 6.89 -11.53
CA LEU A 25 2.84 5.59 -11.95
C LEU A 25 1.34 5.63 -12.25
N ASP A 26 0.55 6.38 -11.50
CA ASP A 26 -0.89 6.55 -11.75
C ASP A 26 -1.15 7.18 -13.11
N LYS A 27 -0.42 8.26 -13.47
CA LYS A 27 -0.48 8.85 -14.82
C LYS A 27 -0.09 7.84 -15.91
N THR A 28 0.94 7.04 -15.64
CA THR A 28 1.40 6.00 -16.57
C THR A 28 0.32 4.92 -16.75
N LEU A 29 -0.35 4.54 -15.66
CA LEU A 29 -1.42 3.55 -15.65
C LEU A 29 -2.64 4.03 -16.43
N GLU A 30 -3.02 5.30 -16.30
CA GLU A 30 -4.09 5.92 -17.08
C GLU A 30 -3.81 5.85 -18.59
N ILE A 31 -2.60 6.27 -18.99
CA ILE A 31 -2.16 6.24 -20.40
C ILE A 31 -2.18 4.80 -20.93
N LEU A 32 -1.59 3.85 -20.19
CA LEU A 32 -1.55 2.45 -20.61
C LEU A 32 -2.94 1.84 -20.69
N THR A 33 -3.85 2.19 -19.78
CA THR A 33 -5.23 1.70 -19.78
C THR A 33 -5.99 2.21 -21.01
N LEU A 34 -5.81 3.49 -21.35
CA LEU A 34 -6.41 4.08 -22.55
C LEU A 34 -5.85 3.40 -23.82
N LEU A 35 -4.53 3.27 -23.92
CA LEU A 35 -3.87 2.63 -25.06
C LEU A 35 -4.29 1.16 -25.20
N PHE A 36 -4.40 0.42 -24.10
CA PHE A 36 -4.86 -0.96 -24.09
C PHE A 36 -6.26 -1.06 -24.65
N ARG A 37 -7.19 -0.22 -24.17
CA ARG A 37 -8.57 -0.18 -24.66
C ARG A 37 -8.63 0.11 -26.15
N GLN A 38 -7.92 1.13 -26.62
CA GLN A 38 -7.90 1.50 -28.04
C GLN A 38 -7.34 0.38 -28.93
N ASN A 39 -6.23 -0.24 -28.51
CA ASN A 39 -5.63 -1.34 -29.28
C ASN A 39 -6.50 -2.59 -29.26
N ASN A 40 -7.13 -2.91 -28.13
CA ASN A 40 -8.04 -4.03 -28.03
C ASN A 40 -9.31 -3.83 -28.88
N THR A 41 -9.84 -2.61 -28.95
CA THR A 41 -10.91 -2.28 -29.91
C THR A 41 -10.44 -2.44 -31.35
N GLY A 42 -9.25 -1.93 -31.69
CA GLY A 42 -8.69 -2.08 -33.03
C GLY A 42 -8.47 -3.55 -33.42
N LEU A 43 -7.98 -4.37 -32.48
CA LEU A 43 -7.81 -5.81 -32.67
C LEU A 43 -9.14 -6.48 -33.05
N ARG A 44 -10.20 -6.25 -32.26
CA ARG A 44 -11.53 -6.82 -32.53
C ARG A 44 -12.06 -6.41 -33.90
N LEU A 45 -11.86 -5.15 -34.29
CA LEU A 45 -12.29 -4.68 -35.61
C LEU A 45 -11.52 -5.37 -36.76
N TRP A 46 -10.24 -5.69 -36.55
CA TRP A 46 -9.46 -6.44 -37.53
C TRP A 46 -9.82 -7.92 -37.57
N GLU A 47 -10.10 -8.55 -36.42
CA GLU A 47 -10.62 -9.91 -36.33
C GLU A 47 -11.97 -10.02 -37.05
N ASP A 48 -12.90 -9.10 -36.78
CA ASP A 48 -14.20 -9.02 -37.46
C ASP A 48 -14.04 -8.82 -38.97
N ARG A 49 -13.12 -7.94 -39.39
CA ARG A 49 -12.87 -7.69 -40.82
C ARG A 49 -12.29 -8.93 -41.50
N LEU A 50 -11.36 -9.63 -40.85
CA LEU A 50 -10.75 -10.85 -41.38
C LEU A 50 -11.81 -11.93 -41.61
N SER A 51 -12.63 -12.22 -40.58
CA SER A 51 -13.74 -13.18 -40.66
C SER A 51 -14.71 -12.83 -41.78
N ARG A 52 -15.10 -11.56 -41.92
CA ARG A 52 -16.01 -11.14 -43.00
C ARG A 52 -15.39 -11.29 -44.39
N CYS A 53 -14.09 -11.05 -44.53
CA CYS A 53 -13.42 -11.24 -45.81
C CYS A 53 -13.34 -12.72 -46.17
N ASP A 54 -13.09 -13.60 -45.19
CA ASP A 54 -13.11 -15.06 -45.38
C ASP A 54 -14.49 -15.55 -45.86
N ASP A 55 -15.55 -15.13 -45.19
CA ASP A 55 -16.93 -15.48 -45.56
C ASP A 55 -17.26 -15.02 -47.00
N LEU A 56 -16.92 -13.76 -47.33
CA LEU A 56 -17.19 -13.19 -48.65
C LEU A 56 -16.34 -13.83 -49.75
N LEU A 57 -15.10 -14.24 -49.46
CA LEU A 57 -14.24 -14.91 -50.43
C LEU A 57 -14.76 -16.32 -50.74
N ALA A 58 -15.31 -17.01 -49.74
CA ALA A 58 -15.97 -18.30 -49.94
C ALA A 58 -17.22 -18.17 -50.85
N ASP A 59 -17.96 -17.06 -50.74
CA ASP A 59 -19.21 -16.82 -51.49
C ASP A 59 -19.01 -16.30 -52.93
N ILE A 60 -17.90 -15.62 -53.24
CA ILE A 60 -17.73 -14.84 -54.48
C ILE A 60 -17.07 -15.60 -55.63
N ALA A 61 -16.66 -16.85 -55.43
CA ALA A 61 -16.00 -17.69 -56.44
C ALA A 61 -16.64 -17.52 -57.85
N GLY A 62 -15.94 -16.81 -58.75
CA GLY A 62 -16.37 -16.58 -60.14
C GLY A 62 -16.74 -15.14 -60.56
N LYS A 63 -16.50 -14.09 -59.74
CA LYS A 63 -16.66 -12.67 -60.14
C LYS A 63 -15.34 -11.88 -60.07
N PRO A 64 -14.56 -11.81 -61.17
CA PRO A 64 -13.13 -11.47 -61.13
C PRO A 64 -12.78 -10.07 -60.61
N GLY A 65 -13.61 -9.05 -60.89
CA GLY A 65 -13.32 -7.67 -60.46
C GLY A 65 -13.60 -7.39 -58.98
N ARG A 66 -14.56 -8.10 -58.37
CA ARG A 66 -14.88 -7.96 -56.93
C ARG A 66 -13.99 -8.86 -56.07
N GLU A 67 -13.53 -9.96 -56.65
CA GLU A 67 -12.61 -10.91 -56.03
C GLU A 67 -11.25 -10.27 -55.74
N ALA A 68 -10.65 -9.55 -56.70
CA ALA A 68 -9.34 -8.91 -56.49
C ALA A 68 -9.33 -7.89 -55.34
N ALA A 69 -10.31 -6.99 -55.28
CA ALA A 69 -10.41 -6.00 -54.19
C ALA A 69 -10.65 -6.66 -52.82
N LEU A 70 -11.39 -7.78 -52.78
CA LEU A 70 -11.64 -8.51 -51.55
C LEU A 70 -10.39 -9.27 -51.07
N ILE A 71 -9.60 -9.83 -52.00
CA ILE A 71 -8.30 -10.43 -51.69
C ILE A 71 -7.36 -9.38 -51.08
N GLU A 72 -7.27 -8.18 -51.66
CA GLU A 72 -6.45 -7.09 -51.09
C GLU A 72 -6.88 -6.71 -49.67
N LEU A 73 -8.20 -6.59 -49.41
CA LEU A 73 -8.73 -6.30 -48.07
C LEU A 73 -8.42 -7.43 -47.08
N HIS A 74 -8.54 -8.69 -47.51
CA HIS A 74 -8.20 -9.87 -46.73
C HIS A 74 -6.70 -9.89 -46.37
N GLU A 75 -5.81 -9.63 -47.33
CA GLU A 75 -4.37 -9.55 -47.09
C GLU A 75 -3.99 -8.45 -46.10
N ILE A 76 -4.63 -7.27 -46.19
CA ILE A 76 -4.43 -6.19 -45.23
C ILE A 76 -4.90 -6.64 -43.85
N ALA A 77 -6.07 -7.27 -43.74
CA ALA A 77 -6.59 -7.76 -42.47
C ALA A 77 -5.66 -8.80 -41.83
N LEU A 78 -5.16 -9.77 -42.62
CA LEU A 78 -4.18 -10.77 -42.22
C LEU A 78 -2.89 -10.16 -41.68
N LYS A 79 -2.44 -9.01 -42.23
CA LYS A 79 -1.24 -8.31 -41.76
C LYS A 79 -1.52 -7.49 -40.50
N MET A 80 -2.67 -6.84 -40.43
CA MET A 80 -2.99 -5.88 -39.37
C MET A 80 -3.46 -6.53 -38.08
N GLU A 81 -4.21 -7.62 -38.16
CA GLU A 81 -4.65 -8.40 -36.99
C GLU A 81 -3.48 -8.77 -36.06
N PRO A 82 -2.42 -9.47 -36.51
CA PRO A 82 -1.34 -9.90 -35.63
C PRO A 82 -0.53 -8.71 -35.10
N LEU A 83 -0.43 -7.61 -35.85
CA LEU A 83 0.20 -6.38 -35.38
C LEU A 83 -0.55 -5.78 -34.18
N PHE A 84 -1.87 -5.71 -34.26
CA PHE A 84 -2.72 -5.24 -33.16
C PHE A 84 -2.73 -6.23 -31.99
N ARG A 85 -2.72 -7.54 -32.24
CA ARG A 85 -2.61 -8.58 -31.21
C ARG A 85 -1.32 -8.42 -30.42
N ASN A 86 -0.18 -8.39 -31.11
CA ASN A 86 1.14 -8.23 -30.50
C ASN A 86 1.25 -6.90 -29.73
N ARG A 87 0.72 -5.81 -30.29
CA ARG A 87 0.71 -4.52 -29.59
C ARG A 87 -0.16 -4.54 -28.34
N THR A 88 -1.35 -5.12 -28.41
CA THR A 88 -2.27 -5.27 -27.27
C THR A 88 -1.63 -6.10 -26.16
N GLN A 89 -1.00 -7.22 -26.51
CA GLN A 89 -0.29 -8.07 -25.55
C GLN A 89 0.81 -7.30 -24.81
N ARG A 90 1.73 -6.65 -25.55
CA ARG A 90 2.83 -5.86 -24.95
C ARG A 90 2.33 -4.74 -24.04
N ILE A 91 1.21 -4.09 -24.40
CA ILE A 91 0.61 -3.05 -23.55
C ILE A 91 0.01 -3.69 -22.30
N GLY A 92 -0.66 -4.84 -22.43
CA GLY A 92 -1.20 -5.62 -21.32
C GLY A 92 -0.11 -6.03 -20.31
N ASP A 93 1.02 -6.56 -20.81
CA ASP A 93 2.15 -6.95 -19.97
C ASP A 93 2.72 -5.75 -19.20
N ARG A 94 2.92 -4.61 -19.87
CA ARG A 94 3.39 -3.37 -19.22
C ARG A 94 2.41 -2.86 -18.18
N LEU A 95 1.11 -2.93 -18.46
CA LEU A 95 0.06 -2.51 -17.56
C LEU A 95 0.02 -3.40 -16.30
N ALA A 96 0.24 -4.71 -16.43
CA ALA A 96 0.37 -5.61 -15.29
C ALA A 96 1.58 -5.25 -14.40
N VAL A 97 2.74 -4.98 -15.01
CA VAL A 97 3.94 -4.56 -14.28
C VAL A 97 3.73 -3.24 -13.53
N VAL A 98 3.11 -2.25 -14.17
CA VAL A 98 2.84 -0.95 -13.53
C VAL A 98 1.87 -1.10 -12.36
N ARG A 99 0.81 -1.91 -12.50
CA ARG A 99 -0.12 -2.22 -11.39
C ARG A 99 0.59 -2.85 -10.20
N ALA A 100 1.42 -3.87 -10.45
CA ALA A 100 2.19 -4.52 -9.39
C ALA A 100 3.07 -3.52 -8.64
N ARG A 101 3.72 -2.59 -9.35
CA ARG A 101 4.53 -1.52 -8.73
C ARG A 101 3.68 -0.54 -7.91
N CYS A 102 2.49 -0.15 -8.40
CA CYS A 102 1.57 0.67 -7.62
C CYS A 102 1.19 -0.05 -6.31
N ASP A 103 0.88 -1.34 -6.37
CA ASP A 103 0.52 -2.14 -5.20
C ASP A 103 1.67 -2.26 -4.19
N GLU A 104 2.90 -2.46 -4.68
CA GLU A 104 4.11 -2.47 -3.84
C GLU A 104 4.32 -1.13 -3.12
N ILE A 105 4.15 0.00 -3.83
CA ILE A 105 4.28 1.32 -3.21
C ILE A 105 3.17 1.54 -2.19
N ASN A 106 1.93 1.17 -2.49
CA ASN A 106 0.80 1.28 -1.56
C ASN A 106 1.02 0.47 -0.28
N LYS A 107 1.53 -0.77 -0.41
CA LYS A 107 1.93 -1.60 0.74
C LYS A 107 3.03 -0.92 1.56
N SER A 108 4.03 -0.35 0.90
CA SER A 108 5.14 0.35 1.55
C SER A 108 4.65 1.58 2.31
N LEU A 109 3.77 2.39 1.69
CA LEU A 109 3.16 3.57 2.32
C LEU A 109 2.34 3.18 3.56
N ALA A 110 1.50 2.14 3.47
CA ALA A 110 0.75 1.63 4.62
C ALA A 110 1.67 1.14 5.75
N GLY A 111 2.78 0.48 5.40
CA GLY A 111 3.80 0.05 6.37
C GLY A 111 4.53 1.20 7.06
N LEU A 112 4.84 2.27 6.33
CA LEU A 112 5.44 3.49 6.87
C LEU A 112 4.47 4.20 7.82
N GLU A 113 3.20 4.33 7.43
CA GLU A 113 2.17 4.94 8.27
C GLU A 113 1.96 4.17 9.58
N LYS A 114 1.90 2.83 9.50
CA LYS A 114 1.84 1.98 10.70
C LYS A 114 3.07 2.17 11.60
N SER A 115 4.27 2.29 11.03
CA SER A 115 5.50 2.54 11.78
C SER A 115 5.48 3.92 12.45
N LYS A 116 4.97 4.94 11.75
CA LYS A 116 4.79 6.29 12.29
C LYS A 116 3.82 6.30 13.47
N MET A 117 2.65 5.69 13.31
CA MET A 117 1.67 5.58 14.41
C MET A 117 2.28 4.92 15.65
N LYS A 118 3.01 3.81 15.47
CA LYS A 118 3.72 3.13 16.57
C LYS A 118 4.72 4.04 17.28
N LEU A 119 5.56 4.77 16.53
CA LEU A 119 6.55 5.68 17.10
C LEU A 119 5.88 6.83 17.86
N THR A 120 4.81 7.41 17.32
CA THR A 120 4.04 8.44 18.01
C THR A 120 3.45 7.93 19.31
N SER A 121 2.85 6.73 19.31
CA SER A 121 2.34 6.10 20.54
C SER A 121 3.47 5.81 21.55
N SER A 122 4.62 5.30 21.09
CA SER A 122 5.78 5.07 21.96
C SER A 122 6.31 6.36 22.57
N ARG A 123 6.34 7.47 21.82
CA ARG A 123 6.74 8.79 22.30
C ARG A 123 5.79 9.28 23.39
N MET A 124 4.47 9.15 23.19
CA MET A 124 3.47 9.54 24.20
C MET A 124 3.64 8.73 25.49
N LEU A 125 3.80 7.41 25.40
CA LEU A 125 4.02 6.55 26.57
C LEU A 125 5.32 6.89 27.31
N ALA A 126 6.40 7.21 26.59
CA ALA A 126 7.65 7.63 27.20
C ALA A 126 7.49 8.95 27.97
N GLN A 127 6.76 9.90 27.39
CA GLN A 127 6.45 11.18 28.04
C GLN A 127 5.54 11.01 29.26
N GLU A 128 4.53 10.14 29.19
CA GLU A 128 3.69 9.79 30.34
C GLU A 128 4.50 9.17 31.48
N ARG A 129 5.41 8.23 31.16
CA ARG A 129 6.31 7.62 32.17
C ARG A 129 7.21 8.66 32.82
N GLU A 130 7.80 9.56 32.03
CA GLU A 130 8.63 10.64 32.56
C GLU A 130 7.83 11.57 33.48
N ASN A 131 6.61 11.93 33.09
CA ASN A 131 5.72 12.75 33.91
C ASN A 131 5.31 12.04 35.21
N LEU A 132 5.02 10.74 35.18
CA LEU A 132 4.73 9.94 36.37
C LEU A 132 5.95 9.85 37.30
N SER A 133 7.14 9.60 36.75
CA SER A 133 8.38 9.60 37.53
C SER A 133 8.64 10.96 38.18
N ARG A 134 8.36 12.07 37.47
CA ARG A 134 8.48 13.42 38.01
C ARG A 134 7.49 13.66 39.16
N ALA A 135 6.22 13.31 38.97
CA ALA A 135 5.19 13.47 40.01
C ALA A 135 5.48 12.63 41.27
N ILE A 136 5.98 11.40 41.11
CA ILE A 136 6.44 10.57 42.24
C ILE A 136 7.62 11.24 42.95
N GLY A 137 8.59 11.76 42.20
CA GLY A 137 9.73 12.48 42.76
C GLY A 137 9.31 13.72 43.56
N GLU A 138 8.35 14.49 43.06
CA GLU A 138 7.76 15.63 43.76
C GLU A 138 7.03 15.20 45.04
N LEU A 139 6.23 14.12 44.99
CA LEU A 139 5.54 13.58 46.16
C LEU A 139 6.52 13.15 47.27
N VAL A 140 7.64 12.54 46.89
CA VAL A 140 8.70 12.12 47.82
C VAL A 140 9.50 13.32 48.34
N GLY A 141 9.69 14.36 47.52
CA GLY A 141 10.36 15.62 47.90
C GLY A 141 9.52 16.52 48.80
N THR A 142 8.19 16.39 48.80
CA THR A 142 7.26 17.09 49.72
C THR A 142 7.19 16.44 51.11
N SER A 143 8.28 15.84 51.61
CA SER A 143 8.38 15.27 52.96
C SER A 143 9.04 16.21 53.97
N ASP A 144 9.06 17.53 53.72
CA ASP A 144 9.68 18.50 54.64
C ASP A 144 8.78 19.72 54.89
N ALA A 145 7.53 19.47 55.29
CA ALA A 145 6.77 20.40 56.11
C ALA A 145 5.60 19.67 56.82
N ALA A 146 5.85 19.33 58.09
CA ALA A 146 4.86 19.03 59.12
C ALA A 146 3.97 17.78 58.93
N ALA A 147 4.37 16.65 59.51
CA ALA A 147 3.70 16.08 60.67
C ALA A 147 4.40 14.79 61.12
N VAL A 148 4.67 14.68 62.41
CA VAL A 148 4.89 13.41 63.08
C VAL A 148 3.66 12.54 62.85
N VAL A 149 3.72 11.62 61.88
CA VAL A 149 2.76 10.54 61.74
C VAL A 149 3.57 9.26 61.71
N THR A 150 3.46 8.50 62.80
CA THR A 150 3.91 7.12 62.90
C THR A 150 3.49 6.35 61.64
N PRO A 151 4.42 5.66 60.96
CA PRO A 151 4.11 4.96 59.72
C PRO A 151 3.10 3.86 60.01
N ASP A 152 1.91 3.96 59.41
CA ASP A 152 0.88 2.91 59.49
C ASP A 152 1.43 1.63 58.86
N PRO A 153 1.68 0.56 59.64
CA PRO A 153 2.27 -0.67 59.14
C PRO A 153 1.36 -1.39 58.13
N GLY A 154 0.05 -1.08 58.08
CA GLY A 154 -0.88 -1.65 57.11
C GLY A 154 -0.62 -1.19 55.68
N LEU A 155 -0.31 0.10 55.50
CA LEU A 155 -0.09 0.72 54.18
C LEU A 155 1.10 0.10 53.44
N ARG A 156 2.11 -0.37 54.17
CA ARG A 156 3.30 -1.01 53.59
C ARG A 156 2.97 -2.39 53.03
N SER A 157 2.08 -3.13 53.71
CA SER A 157 1.55 -4.41 53.24
C SER A 157 0.70 -4.19 51.98
N ASP A 158 -0.22 -3.21 52.03
CA ASP A 158 -1.12 -2.91 50.91
C ASP A 158 -0.36 -2.46 49.65
N LEU A 159 0.70 -1.67 49.79
CA LEU A 159 1.56 -1.27 48.68
C LEU A 159 2.39 -2.44 48.11
N GLN A 160 2.76 -3.39 48.95
CA GLN A 160 3.47 -4.60 48.52
C GLN A 160 2.52 -5.56 47.78
N ASP A 161 1.27 -5.66 48.22
CA ASP A 161 0.22 -6.43 47.54
C ASP A 161 -0.17 -5.80 46.19
N ALA A 162 -0.29 -4.48 46.14
CA ALA A 162 -0.54 -3.75 44.90
C ALA A 162 0.60 -3.94 43.88
N ARG A 163 1.87 -3.95 44.33
CA ARG A 163 3.02 -4.25 43.46
C ARG A 163 2.99 -5.67 42.93
N HIS A 164 2.64 -6.66 43.73
CA HIS A 164 2.50 -8.05 43.27
C HIS A 164 1.36 -8.19 42.26
N ALA A 165 0.23 -7.52 42.46
CA ALA A 165 -0.89 -7.53 41.52
C ALA A 165 -0.52 -6.94 40.15
N ILE A 166 0.29 -5.87 40.12
CA ILE A 166 0.79 -5.27 38.87
C ILE A 166 1.70 -6.23 38.13
N ILE A 167 2.67 -6.86 38.83
CA ILE A 167 3.59 -7.84 38.22
C ILE A 167 2.81 -9.03 37.65
N LEU A 168 1.78 -9.49 38.35
CA LEU A 168 0.94 -10.61 37.91
C LEU A 168 0.08 -10.25 36.69
N ALA A 169 -0.44 -9.02 36.64
CA ALA A 169 -1.18 -8.50 35.49
C ALA A 169 -0.27 -8.32 34.25
N GLU A 170 0.97 -7.84 34.44
CA GLU A 170 1.95 -7.73 33.36
C GLU A 170 2.36 -9.11 32.84
N ALA A 171 2.59 -10.09 33.71
CA ALA A 171 2.90 -11.47 33.32
C ALA A 171 1.76 -12.14 32.53
N LEU A 172 0.50 -11.88 32.88
CA LEU A 172 -0.67 -12.37 32.15
C LEU A 172 -0.83 -11.72 30.77
N LEU A 173 -0.49 -10.43 30.65
CA LEU A 173 -0.51 -9.73 29.37
C LEU A 173 0.60 -10.20 28.42
N GLU A 174 1.74 -10.58 28.97
CA GLU A 174 2.87 -11.13 28.20
C GLU A 174 2.58 -12.58 27.76
N ALA A 175 2.08 -13.44 28.65
CA ALA A 175 1.67 -14.81 28.30
C ALA A 175 0.55 -14.87 27.25
N LYS A 176 -0.38 -13.90 27.24
CA LYS A 176 -1.44 -13.78 26.24
C LYS A 176 -0.95 -13.28 24.87
N ARG A 177 0.24 -12.68 24.80
CA ARG A 177 0.86 -12.25 23.53
C ARG A 177 1.64 -13.37 22.84
N ASP A 178 2.06 -14.38 23.60
CA ASP A 178 2.84 -15.53 23.13
C ASP A 178 1.98 -16.78 22.81
N SER A 179 0.65 -16.65 22.89
CA SER A 179 -0.37 -17.65 22.51
C SER A 179 -1.13 -17.23 21.25
#